data_AF-A0A2H0QPX1-F1
#
_entry.id   AF-A0A2H0QPX1-F1
#
_cell.length_a   1.000
_cell.length_b   1.000
_cell.length_c   1.000
_cell.angle_alpha   90.00
_cell.angle_beta   90.00
_cell.angle_gamma   90.00
#
_symmetry.space_group_name_H-M   'P 1'
#
loop_
_entity.id
_entity.type
_entity.pdbx_description
1 polymer ?
#
loop_
_entity_poly.entity_id
_entity_poly.type
_entity_poly.pdbx_seq_one_letter_code
_entity_poly.pdbx_strand_id
1 'polypeptide(L)'
;MSYLNFDQLALETFELGKKLGQLHRMEQFSDDLLDQIDRDAFWKEDQLEIPNTIPSQTRAEFDSFPSSPGLLFKIEQGANTFCLRAMPSDDLNDDAVDVIEGNRQLRHQLRFDENATRDDISQQLLYFETPIRENAEVLVETLCNRRFPLRENQLCNISDPGHSWWLEENAQQLTVHFRAPSIEREKEYLELGPLGDSRMAISRFQRLAPNLQRMMPTLSIDHNDRCLNFKVNGSDLLTSLKKMFRDGDNVWNQDEEISTTLYLFLEELATTRRFWKFLSGKLLENQK
;
A
#
# COMPACT_ATOMS: atom_id res chain seq x y z
N MET A 1 19.15 11.12 -48.65
CA MET A 1 19.21 10.00 -47.71
C MET A 1 20.35 10.28 -46.75
N SER A 2 20.08 10.71 -45.51
CA SER A 2 21.12 10.94 -44.52
C SER A 2 21.52 9.60 -43.92
N TYR A 3 22.81 9.26 -44.02
CA TYR A 3 23.38 8.09 -43.37
C TYR A 3 23.34 8.30 -41.85
N LEU A 4 22.65 7.41 -41.13
CA LEU A 4 22.76 7.34 -39.68
C LEU A 4 24.19 6.94 -39.32
N ASN A 5 24.86 7.80 -38.57
CA ASN A 5 26.21 7.55 -38.09
C ASN A 5 26.14 6.64 -36.86
N PHE A 6 26.33 5.34 -37.07
CA PHE A 6 26.25 4.31 -36.03
C PHE A 6 27.23 4.53 -34.88
N ASP A 7 28.38 5.15 -35.13
CA ASP A 7 29.37 5.43 -34.09
C ASP A 7 28.88 6.50 -33.12
N GLN A 8 28.11 7.47 -33.62
CA GLN A 8 27.49 8.50 -32.79
C GLN A 8 26.38 7.92 -31.92
N LEU A 9 25.58 7.00 -32.47
CA LEU A 9 24.52 6.32 -31.73
C LEU A 9 25.07 5.42 -30.62
N ALA A 10 26.19 4.73 -30.89
CA ALA A 10 26.86 3.88 -29.91
C ALA A 10 27.43 4.71 -28.74
N LEU A 11 28.01 5.87 -29.04
CA LEU A 11 28.55 6.79 -28.03
C LEU A 11 27.45 7.36 -27.13
N GLU A 12 26.32 7.78 -27.72
CA GLU A 12 25.17 8.29 -26.98
C GLU A 12 24.54 7.22 -26.07
N THR A 13 24.45 5.98 -26.56
CA THR A 13 23.93 4.84 -25.77
C THR A 13 24.84 4.52 -24.59
N PHE A 14 26.16 4.58 -24.78
CA PHE A 14 27.13 4.33 -23.71
C PHE A 14 27.09 5.41 -22.61
N GLU A 15 26.98 6.69 -23.00
CA GLU A 15 26.87 7.81 -22.07
C GLU A 15 25.54 7.79 -21.28
N LEU A 16 24.44 7.38 -21.93
CA LEU A 16 23.16 7.13 -21.24
C LEU A 16 23.27 6.00 -20.21
N GLY A 17 23.96 4.90 -20.56
CA GLY A 17 24.22 3.79 -19.63
C GLY A 17 25.02 4.22 -18.39
N LYS A 18 26.02 5.09 -18.57
CA LYS A 18 26.76 5.68 -17.45
C LYS A 18 25.89 6.56 -16.56
N LYS A 19 25.05 7.42 -17.14
CA LYS A 19 24.14 8.29 -16.38
C LYS A 19 23.11 7.49 -15.58
N LEU A 20 22.54 6.44 -16.17
CA LEU A 20 21.63 5.51 -15.48
C LEU A 20 22.33 4.79 -14.32
N GLY A 21 23.57 4.33 -14.52
CA GLY A 21 24.36 3.71 -13.46
C GLY A 21 24.82 4.65 -12.34
N GLN A 22 24.79 5.97 -12.56
CA GLN A 22 25.01 6.99 -11.53
C GLN A 22 23.72 7.30 -10.76
N LEU A 23 22.57 7.37 -11.44
CA LEU A 23 21.27 7.56 -10.81
C LEU A 23 20.92 6.40 -9.86
N HIS A 24 21.14 5.14 -10.28
CA HIS A 24 20.94 3.99 -9.40
C HIS A 24 21.85 3.99 -8.15
N ARG A 25 23.06 4.55 -8.27
CA ARG A 25 23.97 4.71 -7.13
C ARG A 25 23.54 5.83 -6.19
N MET A 26 22.87 6.86 -6.69
CA MET A 26 22.30 7.92 -5.87
C MET A 26 21.04 7.46 -5.12
N GLU A 27 20.20 6.62 -5.72
CA GLU A 27 19.04 6.00 -5.05
C GLU A 27 19.48 5.14 -3.86
N GLN A 28 20.50 4.29 -4.06
CA GLN A 28 21.09 3.47 -2.99
C GLN A 28 21.72 4.33 -1.87
N PHE A 29 22.35 5.45 -2.21
CA PHE A 29 22.89 6.39 -1.22
C PHE A 29 21.79 7.13 -0.44
N SER A 30 20.61 7.36 -1.03
CA SER A 30 19.50 8.01 -0.33
C SER A 30 18.88 7.11 0.74
N ASP A 31 18.81 5.80 0.47
CA ASP A 31 18.37 4.80 1.44
C ASP A 31 19.35 4.69 2.63
N ASP A 32 20.66 4.73 2.36
CA ASP A 32 21.70 4.75 3.41
C ASP A 32 21.70 6.06 4.22
N LEU A 33 21.27 7.18 3.60
CA LEU A 33 21.21 8.48 4.26
C LEU A 33 19.98 8.60 5.18
N LEU A 34 18.85 8.01 4.78
CA LEU A 34 17.63 7.94 5.61
C LEU A 34 17.87 7.10 6.87
N ASP A 35 18.70 6.05 6.78
CA ASP A 35 19.12 5.24 7.93
C ASP A 35 20.13 5.95 8.86
N GLN A 36 20.72 7.09 8.44
CA GLN A 36 21.62 7.93 9.25
C GLN A 36 20.92 9.12 9.92
N ILE A 37 19.65 9.40 9.59
CA ILE A 37 18.84 10.38 10.31
C ILE A 37 18.35 9.69 11.58
N ASP A 38 19.26 9.63 12.55
CA ASP A 38 19.10 8.87 13.77
C ASP A 38 18.52 9.73 14.89
N ARG A 39 17.60 9.10 15.63
CA ARG A 39 17.56 9.04 17.10
C ARG A 39 17.84 10.36 17.81
N ASP A 40 16.78 11.09 18.18
CA ASP A 40 16.64 11.80 19.49
C ASP A 40 15.57 12.92 19.48
N ALA A 41 14.96 13.24 18.33
CA ALA A 41 14.12 14.43 18.24
C ALA A 41 12.61 14.23 18.37
N PHE A 42 12.04 13.02 18.21
CA PHE A 42 10.69 12.98 17.63
C PHE A 42 9.55 12.29 18.38
N TRP A 43 9.72 11.46 19.42
CA TRP A 43 8.55 10.99 20.18
C TRP A 43 8.82 10.84 21.68
N LYS A 44 8.02 11.54 22.48
CA LYS A 44 7.77 11.17 23.88
C LYS A 44 6.89 9.92 23.86
N GLU A 45 7.26 8.93 24.66
CA GLU A 45 6.47 7.73 24.91
C GLU A 45 5.07 8.09 25.41
N ASP A 46 4.08 8.03 24.52
CA ASP A 46 2.72 7.67 24.90
C ASP A 46 2.41 6.34 24.20
N GLN A 47 2.33 5.27 25.01
CA GLN A 47 1.92 3.95 24.56
C GLN A 47 0.46 4.01 24.12
N LEU A 48 0.23 4.20 22.82
CA LEU A 48 -1.10 4.13 22.23
C LEU A 48 -1.48 2.66 22.01
N GLU A 49 -2.51 2.20 22.73
CA GLU A 49 -3.18 0.93 22.44
C GLU A 49 -3.83 1.02 21.06
N ILE A 50 -3.30 0.30 20.07
CA ILE A 50 -3.83 0.26 18.71
C ILE A 50 -5.14 -0.55 18.71
N PRO A 51 -6.31 0.03 18.39
CA PRO A 51 -7.54 -0.73 18.30
C PRO A 51 -7.52 -1.64 17.08
N ASN A 52 -7.45 -2.96 17.29
CA ASN A 52 -7.53 -4.00 16.25
C ASN A 52 -8.95 -4.22 15.69
N THR A 53 -9.79 -3.19 15.68
CA THR A 53 -11.17 -3.32 15.19
C THR A 53 -11.29 -2.72 13.81
N ILE A 54 -11.60 -3.56 12.82
CA ILE A 54 -12.04 -3.11 11.50
C ILE A 54 -13.38 -2.41 11.70
N PRO A 55 -13.52 -1.09 11.46
CA PRO A 55 -14.80 -0.43 11.61
C PRO A 55 -15.79 -1.03 10.61
N SER A 56 -16.78 -1.74 11.14
CA SER A 56 -17.90 -2.27 10.37
C SER A 56 -18.87 -1.12 10.09
N GLN A 57 -18.69 -0.44 8.96
CA GLN A 57 -19.65 0.57 8.52
C GLN A 57 -20.80 -0.07 7.76
N THR A 58 -21.83 -0.46 8.49
CA THR A 58 -23.20 -0.47 7.96
C THR A 58 -23.59 0.96 7.59
N ARG A 59 -24.30 1.12 6.47
CA ARG A 59 -24.89 2.36 5.96
C ARG A 59 -25.89 2.99 6.96
N ALA A 60 -25.38 3.49 8.08
CA ALA A 60 -26.15 4.05 9.19
C ALA A 60 -25.72 5.51 9.39
N GLU A 61 -26.72 6.38 9.20
CA GLU A 61 -26.88 7.74 9.73
C GLU A 61 -25.69 8.70 9.62
N PHE A 62 -25.89 9.71 8.77
CA PHE A 62 -25.02 10.83 8.37
C PHE A 62 -24.50 11.74 9.51
N ASP A 63 -24.59 11.35 10.78
CA ASP A 63 -24.55 12.30 11.90
C ASP A 63 -23.25 12.35 12.73
N SER A 64 -22.21 11.55 12.44
CA SER A 64 -20.86 11.92 12.89
C SER A 64 -19.77 11.09 12.22
N PHE A 65 -18.88 11.74 11.49
CA PHE A 65 -17.54 11.21 11.21
C PHE A 65 -16.79 11.02 12.53
N PRO A 66 -15.87 10.05 12.65
CA PRO A 66 -15.12 9.86 13.90
C PRO A 66 -14.13 11.00 14.11
N SER A 67 -13.92 11.42 15.36
CA SER A 67 -12.82 12.33 15.73
C SER A 67 -11.54 11.54 15.93
N SER A 68 -10.97 11.06 14.83
CA SER A 68 -9.74 10.26 14.78
C SER A 68 -8.93 10.58 13.53
N PRO A 69 -7.61 10.30 13.52
CA PRO A 69 -6.81 10.39 12.31
C PRO A 69 -7.28 9.40 11.24
N GLY A 70 -7.07 9.75 9.98
CA GLY A 70 -7.45 8.87 8.89
C GLY A 70 -7.35 9.46 7.51
N LEU A 71 -8.08 8.82 6.61
CA LEU A 71 -8.17 9.16 5.20
C LEU A 71 -9.61 9.54 4.86
N LEU A 72 -9.83 10.79 4.42
CA LEU A 72 -11.07 11.17 3.73
C LEU A 72 -10.89 10.92 2.25
N PHE A 73 -11.86 10.28 1.61
CA PHE A 73 -11.73 9.92 0.20
C PHE A 73 -13.07 9.82 -0.52
N LYS A 74 -13.00 9.84 -1.85
CA LYS A 74 -14.09 9.45 -2.74
C LYS A 74 -13.57 8.52 -3.83
N ILE A 75 -14.47 7.73 -4.39
CA ILE A 75 -14.17 6.78 -5.47
C ILE A 75 -14.72 7.34 -6.79
N GLU A 76 -13.83 7.61 -7.75
CA GLU A 76 -14.23 7.98 -9.12
C GLU A 76 -14.26 6.72 -9.98
N GLN A 77 -15.45 6.20 -10.26
CA GLN A 77 -15.62 4.99 -11.05
C GLN A 77 -15.90 5.33 -12.53
N GLY A 78 -15.11 4.76 -13.42
CA GLY A 78 -15.35 4.72 -14.86
C GLY A 78 -15.93 3.38 -15.31
N ALA A 79 -15.99 3.13 -16.61
CA ALA A 79 -16.60 1.92 -17.16
C ALA A 79 -15.93 0.61 -16.67
N ASN A 80 -14.60 0.54 -16.71
CA ASN A 80 -13.82 -0.66 -16.34
C ASN A 80 -12.70 -0.36 -15.34
N THR A 81 -12.61 0.88 -14.86
CA THR A 81 -11.53 1.35 -13.99
C THR A 81 -12.07 2.24 -12.90
N PHE A 82 -11.33 2.44 -11.83
CA PHE A 82 -11.62 3.44 -10.81
C PHE A 82 -10.35 4.21 -10.42
N CYS A 83 -10.54 5.38 -9.81
CA CYS A 83 -9.49 6.19 -9.20
C CYS A 83 -9.91 6.57 -7.79
N LEU A 84 -8.93 6.71 -6.89
CA LEU A 84 -9.13 7.29 -5.57
C LEU A 84 -8.71 8.75 -5.56
N ARG A 85 -9.56 9.60 -5.00
CA ARG A 85 -9.21 10.95 -4.57
C ARG A 85 -9.32 10.97 -3.07
N ALA A 86 -8.23 11.29 -2.39
CA ALA A 86 -8.20 11.29 -0.95
C ALA A 86 -7.29 12.38 -0.41
N MET A 87 -7.49 12.70 0.86
CA MET A 87 -6.63 13.55 1.66
C MET A 87 -6.40 12.91 3.03
N PRO A 88 -5.17 12.99 3.56
CA PRO A 88 -4.90 12.59 4.94
C PRO A 88 -5.55 13.62 5.88
N SER A 89 -5.95 13.16 7.06
CA SER A 89 -6.69 13.94 8.04
C SER A 89 -6.17 13.63 9.44
N ASP A 90 -5.95 14.67 10.24
CA ASP A 90 -5.66 14.54 11.67
C ASP A 90 -6.94 14.28 12.49
N ASP A 91 -8.06 14.85 12.04
CA ASP A 91 -9.39 14.64 12.60
C ASP A 91 -10.42 14.55 11.46
N LEU A 92 -10.87 13.31 11.22
CA LEU A 92 -11.82 13.00 10.16
C LEU A 92 -13.16 13.74 10.31
N ASN A 93 -13.55 14.12 11.52
CA ASN A 93 -14.78 14.87 11.76
C ASN A 93 -14.64 16.31 11.30
N ASP A 94 -13.63 17.01 11.80
CA ASP A 94 -13.40 18.42 11.49
C ASP A 94 -13.19 18.61 9.98
N ASP A 95 -12.34 17.79 9.37
CA ASP A 95 -12.06 17.89 7.94
C ASP A 95 -13.28 17.53 7.08
N ALA A 96 -14.11 16.58 7.50
CA ALA A 96 -15.33 16.24 6.77
C ALA A 96 -16.37 17.37 6.84
N VAL A 97 -16.54 18.00 8.01
CA VAL A 97 -17.38 19.18 8.18
C VAL A 97 -16.92 20.29 7.25
N ASP A 98 -15.63 20.61 7.23
CA ASP A 98 -15.06 21.63 6.35
C ASP A 98 -15.32 21.34 4.87
N VAL A 99 -15.11 20.09 4.43
CA VAL A 99 -15.41 19.66 3.06
C VAL A 99 -16.90 19.84 2.75
N ILE A 100 -17.79 19.40 3.63
CA ILE A 100 -19.24 19.47 3.44
C ILE A 100 -19.74 20.92 3.47
N GLU A 101 -19.17 21.79 4.29
CA GLU A 101 -19.61 23.18 4.47
C GLU A 101 -19.16 24.15 3.39
N GLY A 102 -18.11 23.81 2.61
CA GLY A 102 -17.72 24.65 1.48
C GLY A 102 -16.25 25.00 1.39
N ASN A 103 -15.37 24.37 2.17
CA ASN A 103 -13.95 24.63 2.07
C ASN A 103 -13.45 24.28 0.66
N ARG A 104 -13.21 25.32 -0.15
CA ARG A 104 -12.86 25.19 -1.57
C ARG A 104 -11.57 24.42 -1.79
N GLN A 105 -10.60 24.58 -0.89
CA GLN A 105 -9.30 23.93 -1.01
C GLN A 105 -9.43 22.42 -0.84
N LEU A 106 -10.11 21.97 0.22
CA LEU A 106 -10.31 20.55 0.50
C LEU A 106 -11.20 19.89 -0.56
N ARG A 107 -12.27 20.56 -0.98
CA ARG A 107 -13.12 20.09 -2.10
C ARG A 107 -12.34 19.92 -3.39
N HIS A 108 -11.42 20.84 -3.69
CA HIS A 108 -10.57 20.76 -4.88
C HIS A 108 -9.57 19.59 -4.79
N GLN A 109 -8.98 19.32 -3.61
CA GLN A 109 -8.11 18.15 -3.41
C GLN A 109 -8.86 16.84 -3.65
N LEU A 110 -10.08 16.73 -3.13
CA LEU A 110 -10.99 15.59 -3.36
C LEU A 110 -11.67 15.63 -4.73
N ARG A 111 -11.44 16.67 -5.55
CA ARG A 111 -12.02 16.89 -6.88
C ARG A 111 -13.55 16.85 -6.92
N PHE A 112 -14.22 17.43 -5.94
CA PHE A 112 -15.66 17.66 -6.05
C PHE A 112 -15.95 18.73 -7.12
N ASP A 113 -17.10 18.59 -7.80
CA ASP A 113 -17.59 19.64 -8.71
C ASP A 113 -17.83 20.92 -7.91
N GLU A 114 -17.51 22.07 -8.48
CA GLU A 114 -17.77 23.38 -7.86
C GLU A 114 -19.26 23.60 -7.57
N ASN A 115 -20.13 22.96 -8.37
CA ASN A 115 -21.58 23.03 -8.23
C ASN A 115 -22.17 21.89 -7.40
N ALA A 116 -21.34 20.99 -6.84
CA ALA A 116 -21.82 19.89 -6.02
C ALA A 116 -22.53 20.42 -4.77
N THR A 117 -23.74 19.93 -4.53
CA THR A 117 -24.50 20.30 -3.34
C THR A 117 -23.91 19.65 -2.08
N ARG A 118 -24.31 20.16 -0.92
CA ARG A 118 -23.95 19.55 0.38
C ARG A 118 -24.32 18.06 0.42
N ASP A 119 -25.50 17.73 -0.11
CA ASP A 119 -26.02 16.36 -0.11
C ASP A 119 -25.22 15.46 -1.06
N ASP A 120 -24.85 15.97 -2.24
CA ASP A 120 -24.03 15.22 -3.21
C ASP A 120 -22.65 14.86 -2.64
N ILE A 121 -22.01 15.81 -1.95
CA ILE A 121 -20.71 15.62 -1.32
C ILE A 121 -20.83 14.61 -0.18
N SER A 122 -21.83 14.79 0.68
CA SER A 122 -22.05 13.91 1.83
C SER A 122 -22.30 12.46 1.41
N GLN A 123 -22.95 12.23 0.26
CA GLN A 123 -23.20 10.88 -0.27
C GLN A 123 -21.96 10.21 -0.89
N GLN A 124 -21.00 11.00 -1.37
CA GLN A 124 -19.80 10.51 -2.05
C GLN A 124 -18.57 10.43 -1.14
N LEU A 125 -18.56 11.23 -0.08
CA LEU A 125 -17.45 11.30 0.87
C LEU A 125 -17.46 10.05 1.76
N LEU A 126 -16.32 9.38 1.78
CA LEU A 126 -16.05 8.20 2.58
C LEU A 126 -14.85 8.48 3.49
N TYR A 127 -14.69 7.66 4.52
CA TYR A 127 -13.55 7.74 5.42
C TYR A 127 -12.96 6.37 5.74
N PHE A 128 -11.70 6.37 6.15
CA PHE A 128 -11.00 5.20 6.69
C PHE A 128 -10.09 5.66 7.83
N GLU A 129 -10.30 5.13 9.03
CA GLU A 129 -9.52 5.48 10.21
C GLU A 129 -8.12 4.85 10.14
N THR A 130 -7.11 5.61 10.57
CA THR A 130 -5.74 5.12 10.74
C THR A 130 -5.25 5.43 12.16
N PRO A 131 -4.29 4.66 12.70
CA PRO A 131 -3.77 4.94 14.04
C PRO A 131 -3.15 6.33 14.18
N ILE A 132 -2.47 6.77 13.12
CA ILE A 132 -1.82 8.08 12.98
C ILE A 132 -2.05 8.61 11.57
N ARG A 133 -1.89 9.93 11.37
CA ARG A 133 -2.10 10.59 10.07
C ARG A 133 -1.09 10.12 9.01
N GLU A 134 0.14 9.86 9.39
CA GLU A 134 1.22 9.44 8.49
C GLU A 134 0.85 8.15 7.75
N ASN A 135 0.15 7.24 8.41
CA ASN A 135 -0.37 6.03 7.76
C ASN A 135 -1.35 6.37 6.63
N ALA A 136 -2.18 7.41 6.77
CA ALA A 136 -3.05 7.90 5.71
C ALA A 136 -2.26 8.58 4.57
N GLU A 137 -1.16 9.26 4.88
CA GLU A 137 -0.26 9.85 3.87
C GLU A 137 0.34 8.77 2.97
N VAL A 138 0.78 7.64 3.56
CA VAL A 138 1.27 6.47 2.80
C VAL A 138 0.17 5.91 1.88
N LEU A 139 -1.09 5.85 2.33
CA LEU A 139 -2.21 5.42 1.48
C LEU A 139 -2.41 6.37 0.29
N VAL A 140 -2.30 7.68 0.51
CA VAL A 140 -2.41 8.69 -0.56
C VAL A 140 -1.31 8.51 -1.59
N GLU A 141 -0.06 8.38 -1.15
CA GLU A 141 1.08 8.20 -2.06
C GLU A 141 0.99 6.89 -2.86
N THR A 142 0.59 5.82 -2.19
CA THR A 142 0.57 4.47 -2.77
C THR A 142 -0.61 4.28 -3.72
N LEU A 143 -1.78 4.83 -3.40
CA LEU A 143 -3.04 4.46 -4.07
C LEU A 143 -3.74 5.63 -4.78
N CYS A 144 -3.58 6.86 -4.33
CA CYS A 144 -4.37 7.96 -4.88
C CYS A 144 -3.85 8.46 -6.21
N ASN A 145 -4.74 9.05 -7.00
CA ASN A 145 -4.45 9.58 -8.34
C ASN A 145 -3.97 8.54 -9.37
N ARG A 146 -4.07 7.24 -9.04
CA ARG A 146 -3.80 6.12 -9.95
C ARG A 146 -5.11 5.53 -10.49
N ARG A 147 -5.03 4.90 -11.66
CA ARG A 147 -6.14 4.18 -12.30
C ARG A 147 -5.98 2.70 -12.04
N PHE A 148 -6.99 2.10 -11.42
CA PHE A 148 -7.04 0.65 -11.17
C PHE A 148 -8.14 0.01 -11.99
N PRO A 149 -7.90 -1.18 -12.57
CA PRO A 149 -8.97 -1.95 -13.21
C PRO A 149 -9.97 -2.44 -12.16
N LEU A 150 -11.26 -2.46 -12.50
CA LEU A 150 -12.30 -3.07 -11.64
C LEU A 150 -12.19 -4.60 -11.61
N ARG A 151 -11.55 -5.19 -12.64
CA ARG A 151 -11.31 -6.62 -12.78
C ARG A 151 -9.92 -6.85 -13.36
N GLU A 152 -8.90 -6.77 -12.50
CA GLU A 152 -7.51 -6.88 -12.91
C GLU A 152 -7.24 -8.21 -13.63
N ASN A 153 -7.75 -9.31 -13.06
CA ASN A 153 -7.58 -10.66 -13.59
C ASN A 153 -8.17 -10.88 -15.00
N GLN A 154 -9.20 -10.13 -15.39
CA GLN A 154 -9.82 -10.25 -16.71
C GLN A 154 -9.16 -9.37 -17.77
N LEU A 155 -8.47 -8.31 -17.35
CA LEU A 155 -7.97 -7.25 -18.23
C LEU A 155 -6.46 -7.29 -18.40
N CYS A 156 -5.72 -7.61 -17.34
CA CYS A 156 -4.27 -7.64 -17.34
C CYS A 156 -3.75 -9.00 -17.83
N ASN A 157 -2.69 -8.98 -18.61
CA ASN A 157 -2.05 -10.18 -19.16
C ASN A 157 -0.55 -10.18 -18.83
N ILE A 158 0.18 -11.20 -19.27
CA ILE A 158 1.62 -11.34 -18.95
C ILE A 158 2.45 -10.13 -19.44
N SER A 159 2.03 -9.46 -20.52
CA SER A 159 2.73 -8.29 -21.08
C SER A 159 2.36 -6.95 -20.43
N ASP A 160 1.22 -6.88 -19.75
CA ASP A 160 0.77 -5.73 -18.98
C ASP A 160 0.35 -6.21 -17.59
N PRO A 161 1.35 -6.54 -16.74
CA PRO A 161 1.07 -7.07 -15.42
C PRO A 161 0.36 -5.99 -14.61
N GLY A 162 -0.77 -6.35 -14.03
CA GLY A 162 -1.52 -5.44 -13.19
C GLY A 162 -0.76 -5.05 -11.90
N HIS A 163 -1.41 -4.26 -11.06
CA HIS A 163 -0.77 -3.63 -9.92
C HIS A 163 -0.83 -4.49 -8.66
N SER A 164 -1.68 -5.53 -8.67
CA SER A 164 -1.96 -6.34 -7.49
C SER A 164 -0.85 -7.33 -7.20
N TRP A 165 -0.56 -7.46 -5.91
CA TRP A 165 0.15 -8.63 -5.38
C TRP A 165 -0.86 -9.76 -5.16
N TRP A 166 -0.35 -10.99 -5.12
CA TRP A 166 -1.15 -12.21 -5.05
C TRP A 166 -0.56 -13.14 -3.99
N LEU A 167 -1.41 -13.67 -3.13
CA LEU A 167 -1.03 -14.59 -2.07
C LEU A 167 -1.33 -16.03 -2.46
N GLU A 168 -0.33 -16.88 -2.33
CA GLU A 168 -0.46 -18.33 -2.35
C GLU A 168 -0.01 -18.85 -1.00
N GLU A 169 -0.80 -19.69 -0.37
CA GLU A 169 -0.39 -20.25 0.91
C GLU A 169 -0.89 -21.68 1.12
N ASN A 170 -0.11 -22.42 1.88
CA ASN A 170 -0.46 -23.73 2.40
C ASN A 170 -0.04 -23.80 3.87
N ALA A 171 -0.14 -24.96 4.52
CA ALA A 171 0.17 -25.08 5.94
C ALA A 171 1.58 -24.60 6.33
N GLN A 172 2.57 -24.79 5.47
CA GLN A 172 4.00 -24.61 5.77
C GLN A 172 4.68 -23.53 4.93
N GLN A 173 3.97 -22.97 3.95
CA GLN A 173 4.52 -22.02 3.00
C GLN A 173 3.56 -20.85 2.79
N LEU A 174 4.16 -19.68 2.57
CA LEU A 174 3.51 -18.46 2.13
C LEU A 174 4.32 -17.90 0.96
N THR A 175 3.68 -17.70 -0.19
CA THR A 175 4.31 -17.06 -1.35
C THR A 175 3.52 -15.83 -1.73
N VAL A 176 4.21 -14.68 -1.80
CA VAL A 176 3.66 -13.41 -2.26
C VAL A 176 4.19 -13.16 -3.66
N HIS A 177 3.33 -13.23 -4.66
CA HIS A 177 3.66 -12.94 -6.04
C HIS A 177 3.35 -11.47 -6.34
N PHE A 178 4.30 -10.76 -6.95
CA PHE A 178 4.16 -9.34 -7.28
C PHE A 178 3.46 -9.07 -8.61
N ARG A 179 2.99 -10.13 -9.28
CA ARG A 179 2.27 -10.10 -10.54
C ARG A 179 1.26 -11.22 -10.57
N ALA A 180 0.21 -11.08 -11.38
CA ALA A 180 -0.79 -12.11 -11.59
C ALA A 180 -0.11 -13.45 -11.97
N PRO A 181 -0.29 -14.51 -11.18
CA PRO A 181 0.10 -15.86 -11.57
C PRO A 181 -0.79 -16.32 -12.74
N SER A 182 -0.26 -17.14 -13.63
CA SER A 182 -0.90 -17.53 -14.90
C SER A 182 -2.41 -17.85 -14.77
N ILE A 183 -3.19 -17.41 -15.79
CA ILE A 183 -4.66 -17.40 -15.88
C ILE A 183 -5.36 -18.69 -15.42
N GLU A 184 -4.71 -19.85 -15.55
CA GLU A 184 -5.31 -21.16 -15.22
C GLU A 184 -5.42 -21.44 -13.70
N ARG A 185 -4.80 -20.64 -12.83
CA ARG A 185 -4.71 -20.95 -11.40
C ARG A 185 -5.44 -19.98 -10.46
N GLU A 186 -6.27 -19.08 -10.97
CA GLU A 186 -6.96 -18.03 -10.17
C GLU A 186 -7.67 -18.53 -8.89
N LYS A 187 -8.12 -19.80 -8.87
CA LYS A 187 -8.80 -20.37 -7.69
C LYS A 187 -7.87 -20.62 -6.49
N GLU A 188 -6.55 -20.61 -6.69
CA GLU A 188 -5.55 -20.92 -5.67
C GLU A 188 -4.90 -19.66 -5.06
N TYR A 189 -5.17 -18.49 -5.62
CA TYR A 189 -4.54 -17.24 -5.22
C TYR A 189 -5.55 -16.25 -4.65
N LEU A 190 -5.14 -15.53 -3.62
CA LEU A 190 -5.86 -14.38 -3.09
C LEU A 190 -5.25 -13.09 -3.62
N GLU A 191 -6.05 -12.26 -4.28
CA GLU A 191 -5.65 -10.91 -4.67
C GLU A 191 -5.48 -10.02 -3.44
N LEU A 192 -4.28 -9.47 -3.26
CA LEU A 192 -3.95 -8.60 -2.13
C LEU A 192 -4.16 -7.12 -2.42
N GLY A 193 -4.11 -6.74 -3.70
CA GLY A 193 -4.05 -5.35 -4.14
C GLY A 193 -2.62 -4.83 -4.27
N PRO A 194 -2.47 -3.56 -4.69
CA PRO A 194 -1.19 -2.88 -4.78
C PRO A 194 -0.69 -2.52 -3.38
N LEU A 195 0.15 -3.38 -2.81
CA LEU A 195 0.72 -3.16 -1.47
C LEU A 195 2.00 -2.31 -1.48
N GLY A 196 2.55 -2.01 -2.65
CA GLY A 196 3.75 -1.19 -2.80
C GLY A 196 4.65 -1.63 -3.96
N ASP A 197 5.84 -1.05 -4.03
CA ASP A 197 6.87 -1.44 -5.00
C ASP A 197 7.51 -2.78 -4.63
N SER A 198 7.60 -3.69 -5.60
CA SER A 198 8.09 -5.05 -5.35
C SER A 198 9.58 -5.11 -5.04
N ARG A 199 10.41 -4.23 -5.62
CA ARG A 199 11.85 -4.21 -5.37
C ARG A 199 12.14 -3.68 -3.97
N MET A 200 11.44 -2.62 -3.58
CA MET A 200 11.51 -2.10 -2.22
C MET A 200 11.06 -3.16 -1.21
N ALA A 201 9.93 -3.83 -1.47
CA ALA A 201 9.44 -4.90 -0.62
C ALA A 201 10.46 -6.04 -0.45
N ILE A 202 11.04 -6.53 -1.55
CA ILE A 202 12.09 -7.56 -1.49
C ILE A 202 13.26 -7.09 -0.62
N SER A 203 13.78 -5.89 -0.86
CA SER A 203 14.91 -5.34 -0.11
C SER A 203 14.60 -5.21 1.39
N ARG A 204 13.42 -4.70 1.75
CA ARG A 204 12.98 -4.58 3.15
C ARG A 204 12.79 -5.95 3.82
N PHE A 205 12.20 -6.94 3.13
CA PHE A 205 12.07 -8.30 3.65
C PHE A 205 13.41 -9.03 3.78
N GLN A 206 14.38 -8.79 2.89
CA GLN A 206 15.74 -9.30 3.06
C GLN A 206 16.41 -8.73 4.31
N ARG A 207 16.24 -7.43 4.56
CA ARG A 207 16.75 -6.78 5.77
C ARG A 207 16.07 -7.27 7.04
N LEU A 208 14.78 -7.63 6.96
CA LEU A 208 13.99 -8.18 8.05
C LEU A 208 14.28 -9.68 8.29
N ALA A 209 14.81 -10.39 7.29
CA ALA A 209 15.03 -11.84 7.35
C ALA A 209 15.81 -12.32 8.58
N PRO A 210 16.93 -11.69 9.00
CA PRO A 210 17.67 -12.12 10.19
C PRO A 210 16.83 -12.03 11.47
N ASN A 211 15.97 -11.03 11.58
CA ASN A 211 15.09 -10.81 12.72
C ASN A 211 13.98 -11.86 12.73
N LEU A 212 13.34 -12.10 11.58
CA LEU A 212 12.36 -13.17 11.43
C LEU A 212 12.94 -14.55 11.72
N GLN A 213 14.18 -14.82 11.29
CA GLN A 213 14.87 -16.08 11.53
C GLN A 213 15.28 -16.28 12.98
N ARG A 214 15.53 -15.20 13.73
CA ARG A 214 15.75 -15.29 15.19
C ARG A 214 14.49 -15.76 15.90
N MET A 215 13.34 -15.20 15.51
CA MET A 215 12.03 -15.53 16.08
C MET A 215 11.46 -16.86 15.55
N MET A 216 11.78 -17.20 14.31
CA MET A 216 11.42 -18.45 13.62
C MET A 216 12.67 -19.12 13.04
N PRO A 217 13.43 -19.89 13.83
CA PRO A 217 14.69 -20.48 13.39
C PRO A 217 14.60 -21.39 12.15
N THR A 218 13.43 -21.95 11.88
CA THR A 218 13.18 -22.81 10.72
C THR A 218 12.67 -22.05 9.49
N LEU A 219 12.60 -20.72 9.55
CA LEU A 219 12.14 -19.88 8.45
C LEU A 219 13.20 -19.76 7.37
N SER A 220 12.87 -20.24 6.17
CA SER A 220 13.59 -19.90 4.95
C SER A 220 12.82 -18.80 4.22
N ILE A 221 13.53 -17.73 3.86
CA ILE A 221 12.99 -16.67 3.00
C ILE A 221 13.77 -16.71 1.69
N ASP A 222 13.10 -17.18 0.64
CA ASP A 222 13.62 -17.17 -0.72
C ASP A 222 12.93 -16.04 -1.50
N HIS A 223 13.61 -15.44 -2.48
CA HIS A 223 13.00 -14.41 -3.32
C HIS A 223 13.54 -14.43 -4.74
N ASN A 224 12.79 -13.83 -5.65
CA ASN A 224 13.23 -13.43 -6.98
C ASN A 224 12.46 -12.15 -7.38
N ASP A 225 12.69 -11.63 -8.58
CA ASP A 225 12.06 -10.40 -9.06
C ASP A 225 10.52 -10.45 -9.15
N ARG A 226 9.92 -11.64 -9.02
CA ARG A 226 8.48 -11.90 -9.16
C ARG A 226 7.80 -12.33 -7.88
N CYS A 227 8.52 -12.85 -6.89
CA CYS A 227 7.90 -13.30 -5.65
C CYS A 227 8.84 -13.32 -4.43
N LEU A 228 8.21 -13.27 -3.26
CA LEU A 228 8.77 -13.62 -1.95
C LEU A 228 8.18 -14.94 -1.49
N ASN A 229 9.01 -15.85 -0.99
CA ASN A 229 8.60 -17.17 -0.52
C ASN A 229 9.12 -17.41 0.89
N PHE A 230 8.19 -17.59 1.82
CA PHE A 230 8.44 -17.91 3.21
C PHE A 230 8.08 -19.39 3.43
N LYS A 231 9.05 -20.19 3.88
CA LYS A 231 8.84 -21.60 4.22
C LYS A 231 9.19 -21.82 5.68
N VAL A 232 8.28 -22.43 6.44
CA VAL A 232 8.51 -22.78 7.84
C VAL A 232 7.95 -24.16 8.14
N ASN A 233 8.65 -24.91 8.99
CA ASN A 233 8.13 -26.17 9.52
C ASN A 233 7.29 -25.90 10.78
N GLY A 234 6.04 -25.46 10.59
CA GLY A 234 5.07 -25.22 11.67
C GLY A 234 5.44 -24.09 12.63
N SER A 235 4.75 -22.95 12.54
CA SER A 235 4.92 -21.85 13.50
C SER A 235 3.70 -20.93 13.52
N ASP A 236 3.29 -20.50 14.72
CA ASP A 236 2.25 -19.47 14.92
C ASP A 236 2.66 -18.11 14.31
N LEU A 237 3.95 -17.85 14.17
CA LEU A 237 4.47 -16.64 13.54
C LEU A 237 4.29 -16.65 12.01
N LEU A 238 4.28 -17.81 11.35
CA LEU A 238 3.87 -17.87 9.94
C LEU A 238 2.37 -17.56 9.80
N THR A 239 1.54 -18.02 10.74
CA THR A 239 0.13 -17.63 10.80
C THR A 239 -0.03 -16.11 10.97
N SER A 240 0.87 -15.49 11.72
CA SER A 240 0.91 -14.03 11.90
C SER A 240 1.26 -13.30 10.60
N LEU A 241 2.29 -13.74 9.86
CA LEU A 241 2.59 -13.21 8.51
C LEU A 241 1.41 -13.39 7.55
N LYS A 242 0.76 -14.55 7.57
CA LYS A 242 -0.43 -14.81 6.75
C LYS A 242 -1.57 -13.84 7.06
N LYS A 243 -1.86 -13.61 8.34
CA LYS A 243 -2.88 -12.63 8.76
C LYS A 243 -2.55 -11.22 8.32
N MET A 244 -1.28 -10.80 8.44
CA MET A 244 -0.84 -9.49 7.95
C MET A 244 -1.14 -9.32 6.45
N PHE A 245 -0.77 -10.29 5.61
CA PHE A 245 -1.06 -10.21 4.18
C PHE A 245 -2.56 -10.38 3.86
N ARG A 246 -3.28 -11.27 4.53
CA ARG A 246 -4.71 -11.52 4.26
C ARG A 246 -5.59 -10.36 4.69
N ASP A 247 -5.37 -9.88 5.91
CA ASP A 247 -6.30 -9.04 6.66
C ASP A 247 -5.75 -7.63 6.92
N GLY A 248 -4.43 -7.44 6.83
CA GLY A 248 -3.79 -6.18 7.19
C GLY A 248 -3.57 -6.03 8.69
N ASP A 249 -3.47 -7.15 9.41
CA ASP A 249 -3.25 -7.21 10.86
C ASP A 249 -1.75 -7.30 11.14
N ASN A 250 -1.15 -6.19 11.60
CA ASN A 250 0.23 -6.22 12.10
C ASN A 250 0.23 -6.64 13.57
N VAL A 251 0.84 -7.77 13.89
CA VAL A 251 1.02 -8.27 15.26
C VAL A 251 2.46 -8.17 15.75
N TRP A 252 3.33 -7.61 14.91
CA TRP A 252 4.73 -7.41 15.22
C TRP A 252 4.84 -6.16 16.07
N ASN A 253 5.59 -6.22 17.16
CA ASN A 253 5.81 -5.07 18.02
C ASN A 253 7.12 -4.40 17.65
N GLN A 254 7.20 -3.09 17.88
CA GLN A 254 8.46 -2.39 17.91
C GLN A 254 9.20 -2.81 19.20
N ASP A 255 10.07 -3.81 19.09
CA ASP A 255 10.96 -4.24 20.16
C ASP A 255 12.44 -4.14 19.72
N GLU A 256 13.37 -4.52 20.59
CA GLU A 256 14.81 -4.53 20.26
C GLU A 256 15.13 -5.44 19.07
N GLU A 257 14.23 -6.36 18.70
CA GLU A 257 14.46 -7.30 17.62
C GLU A 257 14.15 -6.74 16.26
N ILE A 258 13.36 -5.68 16.09
CA ILE A 258 13.04 -5.09 14.77
C ILE A 258 13.31 -3.60 14.78
N SER A 259 14.23 -3.14 13.92
CA SER A 259 14.51 -1.71 13.77
C SER A 259 13.24 -0.94 13.40
N THR A 260 13.09 0.28 13.90
CA THR A 260 11.94 1.17 13.64
C THR A 260 11.57 1.26 12.16
N THR A 261 12.55 1.44 11.26
CA THR A 261 12.29 1.52 9.81
C THR A 261 11.63 0.27 9.23
N LEU A 262 12.02 -0.92 9.73
CA LEU A 262 11.43 -2.18 9.28
C LEU A 262 10.07 -2.45 9.91
N TYR A 263 9.87 -2.02 11.15
CA TYR A 263 8.56 -2.06 11.79
C TYR A 263 7.56 -1.15 11.05
N LEU A 264 7.95 0.08 10.73
CA LEU A 264 7.15 1.02 9.95
C LEU A 264 6.79 0.43 8.58
N PHE A 265 7.73 -0.22 7.89
CA PHE A 265 7.44 -0.93 6.64
C PHE A 265 6.35 -2.00 6.80
N LEU A 266 6.34 -2.76 7.90
CA LEU A 266 5.29 -3.76 8.17
C LEU A 266 3.95 -3.09 8.47
N GLU A 267 3.94 -1.99 9.22
CA GLU A 267 2.74 -1.18 9.49
C GLU A 267 2.15 -0.58 8.22
N GLU A 268 2.98 -0.03 7.33
CA GLU A 268 2.58 0.53 6.04
C GLU A 268 1.92 -0.53 5.17
N LEU A 269 2.55 -1.72 5.06
CA LEU A 269 2.03 -2.84 4.30
C LEU A 269 0.68 -3.32 4.86
N ALA A 270 0.60 -3.47 6.18
CA ALA A 270 -0.61 -3.89 6.88
C ALA A 270 -1.76 -2.88 6.72
N THR A 271 -1.47 -1.59 6.89
CA THR A 271 -2.44 -0.50 6.70
C THR A 271 -2.94 -0.45 5.26
N THR A 272 -2.03 -0.52 4.28
CA THR A 272 -2.37 -0.53 2.85
C THR A 272 -3.26 -1.71 2.51
N ARG A 273 -2.94 -2.90 3.04
CA ARG A 273 -3.76 -4.09 2.83
C ARG A 273 -5.16 -3.93 3.43
N ARG A 274 -5.27 -3.43 4.66
CA ARG A 274 -6.55 -3.23 5.36
C ARG A 274 -7.45 -2.26 4.59
N PHE A 275 -6.88 -1.14 4.16
CA PHE A 275 -7.60 -0.16 3.34
C PHE A 275 -8.02 -0.75 1.99
N TRP A 276 -7.15 -1.49 1.29
CA TRP A 276 -7.50 -2.10 0.02
C TRP A 276 -8.64 -3.12 0.15
N LYS A 277 -8.64 -3.93 1.21
CA LYS A 277 -9.71 -4.87 1.52
C LYS A 277 -11.03 -4.14 1.78
N PHE A 278 -10.99 -3.06 2.56
CA PHE A 278 -12.13 -2.18 2.81
C PHE A 278 -12.69 -1.59 1.51
N LEU A 279 -11.82 -1.00 0.70
CA LEU A 279 -12.15 -0.41 -0.59
C LEU A 279 -12.76 -1.44 -1.56
N SER A 280 -12.19 -2.63 -1.62
CA SER A 280 -12.73 -3.73 -2.44
C SER A 280 -14.15 -4.09 -2.04
N GLY A 281 -14.45 -4.09 -0.73
CA GLY A 281 -15.81 -4.25 -0.22
C GLY A 281 -16.76 -3.16 -0.73
N LYS A 282 -16.34 -1.89 -0.66
CA LYS A 282 -17.13 -0.74 -1.16
C LYS A 282 -17.37 -0.78 -2.66
N LEU A 283 -16.38 -1.18 -3.45
CA LEU A 283 -16.53 -1.34 -4.91
C LEU A 283 -17.53 -2.46 -5.27
N LEU A 284 -17.62 -3.52 -4.48
CA LEU A 284 -18.60 -4.60 -4.66
C LEU A 284 -20.02 -4.18 -4.28
N GLU A 285 -20.18 -3.32 -3.26
CA GLU A 285 -21.47 -2.73 -2.87
C GLU A 285 -22.05 -1.87 -4.00
N ASN A 286 -21.21 -1.07 -4.67
CA ASN A 286 -21.63 -0.18 -5.76
C ASN A 286 -21.98 -0.89 -7.08
N GLN A 287 -21.69 -2.19 -7.21
CA GLN A 287 -22.00 -2.99 -8.41
C GLN A 287 -23.35 -3.72 -8.34
N LYS A 288 -24.04 -3.68 -7.20
CA LYS A 288 -25.36 -4.30 -6.99
C LYS A 288 -26.49 -3.30 -7.17
#